data_AF-A0A1I7T3B0-F1
#
_entry.id   AF-A0A1I7T3B0-F1
#
_cell.length_a   1.000
_cell.length_b   1.000
_cell.length_c   1.000
_cell.angle_alpha   90.00
_cell.angle_beta   90.00
_cell.angle_gamma   90.00
#
_symmetry.space_group_name_H-M   'P 1'
#
loop_
_entity.id
_entity.type
_entity.pdbx_description
1 polymer ?
#
loop_
_entity_poly.entity_id
_entity_poly.type
_entity_poly.pdbx_seq_one_letter_code
_entity_poly.pdbx_strand_id
1 'polypeptide(L)'
;MRIRKVDDVFELDSYQLVVLGFNEFLIFTMLSNVVFNMFGAAAPRVPGCDDIIYNATSPFQQCEEYDLHLDCLNPIMKYEFKSVPVEFEELCSRHNQESYMDTVTQLFGVNNRVRFSTTSQMIGIMIGSAIAGQLSDLYGRKNVGCIFVVENLPSDHRLWMSTVVTWAPNYMLFALFAYITGEWRCLARMSNVMTIVAILICAFLLPESPKYLIQARKGKMAVKSIKYINKFKKIRNQLTDDEIESIVHGAIEADAKSRAKAKKYSFIHLYIHPKITIQTVVASISMFSVSYVTYGLLFNYDVLTGSIYMNAAVSGFLRYVVGAVVAVLDHFGGKHVGRKRMHFITVSFIMCCMFGIFYIYFNDMVLEYKTWIRALTLLAFGTTGCLFLQLLLITAEMFPTGIRNIASAHINVCGRLGNVFGPMVFSYKLGFAGSGYFILGIICLLDVIVFQIFIPETKNQPLPQAMPSKKKKQKRDPEVALMTISEEPEV
;
A
#
# COMPACT_ATOMS: atom_id res chain seq x y z
N MET A 1 -33.76 27.26 9.85
CA MET A 1 -33.56 25.80 9.72
C MET A 1 -32.18 25.57 9.10
N ARG A 2 -31.22 25.02 9.84
CA ARG A 2 -29.87 24.76 9.31
C ARG A 2 -30.00 23.57 8.36
N ILE A 3 -29.86 23.77 7.05
CA ILE A 3 -29.86 22.66 6.08
C ILE A 3 -28.68 21.77 6.45
N ARG A 4 -28.95 20.63 7.10
CA ARG A 4 -27.94 19.65 7.49
C ARG A 4 -27.49 18.92 6.23
N LYS A 5 -26.20 18.91 5.95
CA LYS A 5 -25.63 18.11 4.87
C LYS A 5 -25.67 16.64 5.28
N VAL A 6 -25.59 15.73 4.32
CA VAL A 6 -25.49 14.27 4.60
C VAL A 6 -24.26 13.96 5.47
N ASP A 7 -23.18 14.73 5.33
CA ASP A 7 -22.00 14.58 6.18
C ASP A 7 -22.27 14.88 7.65
N ASP A 8 -23.22 15.77 7.97
CA ASP A 8 -23.59 16.13 9.35
C ASP A 8 -24.36 15.01 10.07
N VAL A 9 -24.78 13.97 9.33
CA VAL A 9 -25.39 12.76 9.93
C VAL A 9 -24.33 11.96 10.68
N PHE A 10 -23.06 12.03 10.28
CA PHE A 10 -21.99 11.23 10.87
C PHE A 10 -21.33 11.99 12.03
N GLU A 11 -21.71 11.67 13.26
CA GLU A 11 -21.07 12.13 14.50
C GLU A 11 -20.21 11.01 15.11
N LEU A 12 -19.39 11.28 16.12
CA LEU A 12 -18.62 10.24 16.81
C LEU A 12 -19.50 9.50 17.84
N ASP A 13 -20.33 8.58 17.36
CA ASP A 13 -21.26 7.81 18.19
C ASP A 13 -20.94 6.30 18.20
N SER A 14 -21.74 5.51 18.93
CA SER A 14 -21.56 4.05 19.03
C SER A 14 -21.61 3.34 17.68
N TYR A 15 -22.33 3.87 16.69
CA TYR A 15 -22.33 3.34 15.32
C TYR A 15 -20.93 3.41 14.69
N GLN A 16 -20.21 4.52 14.87
CA GLN A 16 -18.87 4.70 14.34
C GLN A 16 -17.88 3.74 15.00
N LEU A 17 -18.06 3.40 16.27
CA LEU A 17 -17.27 2.34 16.92
C LEU A 17 -17.51 0.97 16.27
N VAL A 18 -18.74 0.65 15.86
CA VAL A 18 -19.04 -0.58 15.10
C VAL A 18 -18.38 -0.55 13.73
N VAL A 19 -18.41 0.59 13.02
CA VAL A 19 -17.73 0.78 11.73
C VAL A 19 -16.21 0.63 11.88
N LEU A 20 -15.62 1.16 12.96
CA LEU A 20 -14.19 1.01 13.26
C LEU A 20 -13.82 -0.43 13.61
N GLY A 21 -14.66 -1.11 14.39
CA GLY A 21 -14.50 -2.55 14.66
C GLY A 21 -14.52 -3.36 13.37
N PHE A 22 -15.50 -3.13 12.50
CA PHE A 22 -15.53 -3.73 11.16
C PHE A 22 -14.25 -3.44 10.37
N ASN A 23 -13.78 -2.19 10.38
CA ASN A 23 -12.56 -1.79 9.68
C ASN A 23 -11.32 -2.51 10.22
N GLU A 24 -11.21 -2.71 11.53
CA GLU A 24 -10.09 -3.43 12.14
C GLU A 24 -10.02 -4.88 11.64
N PHE A 25 -11.14 -5.63 11.70
CA PHE A 25 -11.17 -7.00 11.19
C PHE A 25 -10.96 -7.06 9.66
N LEU A 26 -11.45 -6.06 8.92
CA LEU A 26 -11.24 -5.98 7.48
C LEU A 26 -9.76 -5.73 7.14
N ILE A 27 -9.10 -4.78 7.83
CA ILE A 27 -7.66 -4.51 7.64
C ILE A 27 -6.84 -5.72 8.04
N PHE A 28 -7.17 -6.39 9.14
CA PHE A 28 -6.52 -7.63 9.55
C PHE A 28 -6.61 -8.68 8.43
N THR A 29 -7.78 -8.85 7.82
CA THR A 29 -8.01 -9.77 6.70
C THR A 29 -7.20 -9.38 5.46
N MET A 30 -7.16 -8.09 5.12
CA MET A 30 -6.36 -7.59 3.99
C MET A 30 -4.87 -7.81 4.23
N LEU A 31 -4.41 -7.57 5.46
CA LEU A 31 -3.03 -7.78 5.86
C LEU A 31 -2.68 -9.27 5.86
N SER A 32 -3.55 -10.15 6.36
CA SER A 32 -3.30 -11.59 6.42
C SER A 32 -3.08 -12.16 5.02
N ASN A 33 -3.81 -11.71 4.01
CA ASN A 33 -3.60 -12.15 2.61
C ASN A 33 -2.20 -11.82 2.05
N VAL A 34 -1.49 -10.88 2.67
CA VAL A 34 -0.12 -10.50 2.29
C VAL A 34 0.90 -11.14 3.22
N VAL A 35 0.74 -10.95 4.52
CA VAL A 35 1.73 -11.30 5.55
C VAL A 35 1.70 -12.79 5.88
N PHE A 36 0.59 -13.48 5.62
CA PHE A 36 0.54 -14.94 5.73
C PHE A 36 1.67 -15.60 4.95
N ASN A 37 1.93 -15.15 3.71
CA ASN A 37 2.99 -15.71 2.88
C ASN A 37 4.37 -15.51 3.50
N MET A 38 4.62 -14.42 4.22
CA MET A 38 5.92 -14.22 4.86
C MET A 38 6.23 -15.36 5.86
N PHE A 39 5.24 -15.84 6.60
CA PHE A 39 5.41 -16.98 7.52
C PHE A 39 5.25 -18.33 6.81
N GLY A 40 4.23 -18.46 5.96
CA GLY A 40 3.93 -19.68 5.22
C GLY A 40 5.01 -20.07 4.22
N ALA A 41 5.77 -19.10 3.70
CA ALA A 41 6.88 -19.31 2.77
C ALA A 41 8.27 -19.31 3.43
N ALA A 42 8.36 -19.14 4.75
CA ALA A 42 9.65 -19.04 5.43
C ALA A 42 10.47 -20.31 5.22
N ALA A 43 11.70 -20.17 4.71
CA ALA A 43 12.56 -21.33 4.47
C ALA A 43 13.13 -21.87 5.80
N PRO A 44 13.18 -23.20 6.00
CA PRO A 44 13.92 -23.78 7.11
C PRO A 44 15.42 -23.55 6.94
N ARG A 45 16.13 -23.57 8.06
CA ARG A 45 17.59 -23.70 8.06
C ARG A 45 17.95 -25.17 8.01
N VAL A 46 18.98 -25.50 7.24
CA VAL A 46 19.48 -26.87 7.09
C VAL A 46 20.89 -26.93 7.67
N PRO A 47 21.06 -27.00 9.00
CA PRO A 47 22.38 -27.02 9.64
C PRO A 47 23.22 -28.27 9.33
N GLY A 48 22.65 -29.30 8.71
CA GLY A 48 23.36 -30.54 8.43
C GLY A 48 22.48 -31.55 7.73
N CYS A 49 23.08 -32.68 7.34
CA CYS A 49 22.37 -33.85 6.87
C CYS A 49 22.97 -35.12 7.47
N ASP A 50 22.10 -36.06 7.84
CA ASP A 50 22.44 -37.32 8.51
C ASP A 50 23.31 -37.03 9.75
N ASP A 51 24.56 -37.50 9.79
CA ASP A 51 25.50 -37.25 10.89
C ASP A 51 26.44 -36.05 10.66
N ILE A 52 26.32 -35.36 9.52
CA ILE A 52 27.20 -34.27 9.10
C ILE A 52 26.56 -32.93 9.45
N ILE A 53 27.25 -32.13 10.28
CA ILE A 53 26.85 -30.76 10.59
C ILE A 53 27.69 -29.81 9.72
N TYR A 54 27.01 -28.99 8.93
CA TYR A 54 27.63 -27.97 8.08
C TYR A 54 28.23 -26.87 8.97
N ASN A 55 29.48 -26.47 8.69
CA ASN A 55 30.14 -25.37 9.38
C ASN A 55 29.74 -24.00 8.78
N ALA A 56 28.49 -23.91 8.34
CA ALA A 56 27.93 -22.75 7.68
C ALA A 56 27.06 -21.94 8.65
N THR A 57 27.43 -20.68 8.82
CA THR A 57 26.73 -19.73 9.70
C THR A 57 25.57 -19.00 9.01
N SER A 58 25.54 -18.97 7.68
CA SER A 58 24.46 -18.34 6.91
C SER A 58 23.51 -19.39 6.31
N PRO A 59 22.19 -19.12 6.23
CA PRO A 59 21.24 -20.01 5.58
C PRO A 59 21.60 -20.30 4.11
N PHE A 60 22.23 -19.35 3.43
CA PHE A 60 22.66 -19.50 2.04
C PHE A 60 23.80 -20.53 1.90
N GLN A 61 24.86 -20.40 2.72
CA GLN A 61 25.98 -21.35 2.73
C GLN A 61 25.52 -22.75 3.15
N GLN A 62 24.59 -22.84 4.11
CA GLN A 62 23.97 -24.11 4.51
C GLN A 62 23.28 -24.79 3.34
N CYS A 63 22.57 -24.03 2.50
CA CYS A 63 21.95 -24.57 1.30
C CYS A 63 22.96 -24.95 0.21
N GLU A 64 24.07 -24.21 0.08
CA GLU A 64 25.13 -24.55 -0.89
C GLU A 64 25.84 -25.85 -0.51
N GLU A 65 26.20 -26.01 0.77
CA GLU A 65 26.75 -27.27 1.29
C GLU A 65 25.75 -28.42 1.17
N TYR A 66 24.46 -28.16 1.43
CA TYR A 66 23.40 -29.14 1.22
C TYR A 66 23.24 -29.54 -0.25
N ASP A 67 23.24 -28.59 -1.18
CA ASP A 67 23.10 -28.86 -2.63
C ASP A 67 24.33 -29.65 -3.16
N LEU A 68 25.51 -29.49 -2.53
CA LEU A 68 26.74 -30.25 -2.86
C LEU A 68 26.75 -31.69 -2.31
N HIS A 69 26.05 -31.97 -1.20
CA HIS A 69 26.06 -33.27 -0.52
C HIS A 69 25.03 -34.27 -1.10
N LEU A 70 25.24 -34.70 -2.35
CA LEU A 70 24.31 -35.47 -3.20
C LEU A 70 23.69 -36.77 -2.63
N ASP A 71 24.24 -37.35 -1.56
CA ASP A 71 23.77 -38.61 -0.97
C ASP A 71 22.93 -38.46 0.33
N CYS A 72 22.63 -37.23 0.74
CA CYS A 72 21.81 -36.92 1.91
C CYS A 72 20.44 -37.64 1.92
N LEU A 73 20.18 -38.45 2.97
CA LEU A 73 18.89 -39.16 3.18
C LEU A 73 18.00 -38.46 4.20
N ASN A 74 18.56 -37.95 5.31
CA ASN A 74 17.81 -37.28 6.37
C ASN A 74 18.35 -35.87 6.64
N PRO A 75 17.76 -34.83 6.02
CA PRO A 75 18.15 -33.45 6.32
C PRO A 75 17.78 -33.05 7.75
N ILE A 76 18.74 -32.49 8.49
CA ILE A 76 18.45 -31.89 9.79
C ILE A 76 17.84 -30.50 9.53
N MET A 77 16.57 -30.32 9.88
CA MET A 77 15.86 -29.05 9.70
C MET A 77 15.74 -28.27 11.02
N LYS A 78 16.00 -26.97 10.97
CA LYS A 78 15.75 -26.03 12.07
C LYS A 78 14.85 -24.89 11.61
N TYR A 79 13.67 -24.78 12.22
CA TYR A 79 12.68 -23.76 11.90
C TYR A 79 11.99 -23.23 13.17
N GLU A 80 11.55 -21.97 13.14
CA GLU A 80 10.79 -21.36 14.25
C GLU A 80 9.27 -21.44 14.03
N PHE A 81 8.83 -21.64 12.78
CA PHE A 81 7.45 -21.74 12.36
C PHE A 81 7.34 -22.89 11.36
N LYS A 82 6.38 -23.80 11.54
CA LYS A 82 6.15 -24.89 10.59
C LYS A 82 5.47 -24.33 9.34
N SER A 83 6.29 -23.95 8.36
CA SER A 83 5.92 -23.36 7.08
C SER A 83 5.66 -24.42 6.01
N VAL A 84 5.21 -24.00 4.82
CA VAL A 84 4.97 -24.89 3.68
C VAL A 84 6.27 -25.59 3.23
N PRO A 85 7.42 -24.90 3.07
CA PRO A 85 8.69 -25.55 2.72
C PRO A 85 9.14 -26.62 3.73
N VAL A 86 8.87 -26.42 5.03
CA VAL A 86 9.20 -27.39 6.09
C VAL A 86 8.39 -28.67 5.93
N GLU A 87 7.11 -28.55 5.61
CA GLU A 87 6.23 -29.70 5.54
C GLU A 87 6.41 -30.53 4.27
N PHE A 88 6.64 -29.87 3.14
CA PHE A 88 6.85 -30.52 1.85
C PHE A 88 8.34 -30.74 1.53
N GLU A 89 9.22 -30.52 2.51
CA GLU A 89 10.68 -30.70 2.40
C GLU A 89 11.31 -29.97 1.20
N GLU A 90 10.79 -28.77 0.88
CA GLU A 90 11.36 -27.88 -0.14
C GLU A 90 12.52 -27.06 0.47
N LEU A 91 13.64 -27.72 0.73
CA LEU A 91 14.73 -27.19 1.55
C LEU A 91 15.67 -26.23 0.82
N CYS A 92 16.10 -26.57 -0.40
CA CYS A 92 17.04 -25.81 -1.24
C CYS A 92 16.80 -26.09 -2.74
N SER A 93 17.78 -25.89 -3.63
CA SER A 93 17.61 -26.00 -5.09
C SER A 93 17.52 -27.46 -5.60
N ARG A 94 17.64 -28.43 -4.70
CA ARG A 94 17.94 -29.84 -4.98
C ARG A 94 16.79 -30.68 -5.57
N HIS A 95 15.57 -30.15 -5.68
CA HIS A 95 14.38 -30.90 -6.16
C HIS A 95 13.82 -30.37 -7.50
N ASN A 96 14.70 -30.12 -8.48
CA ASN A 96 14.30 -29.93 -9.87
C ASN A 96 14.31 -31.28 -10.61
N GLN A 97 13.34 -32.14 -10.29
CA GLN A 97 13.02 -33.31 -11.08
C GLN A 97 11.86 -32.94 -12.02
N GLU A 98 12.18 -32.87 -13.32
CA GLU A 98 11.32 -32.63 -14.49
C GLU A 98 9.80 -32.51 -14.24
N SER A 99 9.36 -31.33 -13.79
CA SER A 99 7.94 -30.96 -13.78
C SER A 99 7.68 -29.79 -14.74
N TYR A 100 6.50 -29.74 -15.37
CA TYR A 100 6.04 -28.61 -16.20
C TYR A 100 6.16 -27.26 -15.46
N MET A 101 5.96 -27.27 -14.14
CA MET A 101 6.13 -26.08 -13.30
C MET A 101 7.59 -25.61 -13.24
N ASP A 102 8.58 -26.50 -13.35
CA ASP A 102 9.99 -26.12 -13.35
C ASP A 102 10.38 -25.44 -14.67
N THR A 103 9.79 -25.85 -15.81
CA THR A 103 9.97 -25.14 -17.08
C THR A 103 9.40 -23.73 -17.02
N VAL A 104 8.22 -23.53 -16.42
CA VAL A 104 7.62 -22.19 -16.23
C VAL A 104 8.47 -21.36 -15.27
N THR A 105 8.92 -21.97 -14.17
CA THR A 105 9.78 -21.33 -13.15
C THR A 105 11.11 -20.90 -13.77
N GLN A 106 11.73 -21.72 -14.63
CA GLN A 106 12.91 -21.39 -15.43
C GLN A 106 12.63 -20.35 -16.53
N LEU A 107 11.47 -20.40 -17.21
CA LEU A 107 11.07 -19.43 -18.24
C LEU A 107 11.01 -17.99 -17.69
N PHE A 108 10.62 -17.85 -16.43
CA PHE A 108 10.61 -16.58 -15.70
C PHE A 108 11.91 -16.31 -14.91
N GLY A 109 12.93 -17.19 -15.00
CA GLY A 109 14.22 -17.04 -14.32
C GLY A 109 14.15 -17.18 -12.80
N VAL A 110 13.21 -17.97 -12.28
CA VAL A 110 12.94 -18.17 -10.86
C VAL A 110 13.41 -19.57 -10.45
N ASN A 111 13.99 -19.71 -9.25
CA ASN A 111 14.51 -21.00 -8.74
C ASN A 111 13.66 -21.59 -7.60
N ASN A 112 12.50 -21.02 -7.24
CA ASN A 112 11.74 -21.41 -6.06
C ASN A 112 10.20 -21.34 -6.30
N ARG A 113 9.53 -22.49 -6.18
CA ARG A 113 8.07 -22.66 -6.37
C ARG A 113 7.24 -21.85 -5.37
N VAL A 114 7.71 -21.69 -4.14
CA VAL A 114 7.03 -20.93 -3.08
C VAL A 114 7.05 -19.43 -3.36
N ARG A 115 8.17 -18.91 -3.89
CA ARG A 115 8.27 -17.51 -4.33
C ARG A 115 7.37 -17.26 -5.54
N PHE A 116 7.30 -18.20 -6.48
CA PHE A 116 6.37 -18.11 -7.61
C PHE A 116 4.90 -18.09 -7.14
N SER A 117 4.51 -18.99 -6.24
CA SER A 117 3.17 -19.01 -5.62
C SER A 117 2.81 -17.66 -4.95
N THR A 118 3.75 -17.09 -4.19
CA THR A 118 3.59 -15.78 -3.54
C THR A 118 3.32 -14.69 -4.59
N THR A 119 4.09 -14.67 -5.68
CA THR A 119 3.86 -13.74 -6.79
C THR A 119 2.52 -13.98 -7.49
N SER A 120 2.11 -15.23 -7.73
CA SER A 120 0.80 -15.55 -8.31
C SER A 120 -0.35 -15.00 -7.45
N GLN A 121 -0.25 -15.10 -6.12
CA GLN A 121 -1.24 -14.49 -5.22
C GLN A 121 -1.23 -12.95 -5.31
N MET A 122 -0.05 -12.32 -5.42
CA MET A 122 0.04 -10.86 -5.61
C MET A 122 -0.62 -10.41 -6.92
N ILE A 123 -0.53 -11.21 -7.99
CA ILE A 123 -1.26 -10.96 -9.24
C ILE A 123 -2.78 -11.01 -9.00
N GLY A 124 -3.25 -12.01 -8.26
CA GLY A 124 -4.67 -12.10 -7.86
C GLY A 124 -5.14 -10.87 -7.07
N ILE A 125 -4.34 -10.42 -6.09
CA ILE A 125 -4.61 -9.19 -5.32
C ILE A 125 -4.65 -7.96 -6.24
N MET A 126 -3.72 -7.87 -7.20
CA MET A 126 -3.68 -6.77 -8.17
C MET A 126 -4.96 -6.73 -9.02
N ILE A 127 -5.35 -7.85 -9.63
CA ILE A 127 -6.57 -7.96 -10.44
C ILE A 127 -7.80 -7.62 -9.59
N GLY A 128 -7.91 -8.20 -8.39
CA GLY A 128 -9.00 -7.91 -7.46
C GLY A 128 -9.11 -6.43 -7.12
N SER A 129 -7.97 -5.76 -6.85
CA SER A 129 -7.95 -4.33 -6.57
C SER A 129 -8.34 -3.47 -7.77
N ALA A 130 -8.03 -3.90 -8.99
CA ALA A 130 -8.35 -3.18 -10.22
C ALA A 130 -9.85 -3.22 -10.55
N ILE A 131 -10.56 -4.30 -10.15
CA ILE A 131 -12.01 -4.47 -10.38
C ILE A 131 -12.87 -4.06 -9.18
N ALA A 132 -12.30 -3.98 -7.97
CA ALA A 132 -13.05 -3.69 -6.74
C ALA A 132 -13.83 -2.37 -6.79
N GLY A 133 -13.29 -1.35 -7.46
CA GLY A 133 -13.96 -0.06 -7.65
C GLY A 133 -15.26 -0.19 -8.45
N GLN A 134 -15.19 -0.82 -9.63
CA GLN A 134 -16.38 -1.05 -10.47
C GLN A 134 -17.37 -1.97 -9.77
N LEU A 135 -16.90 -3.02 -9.09
CA LEU A 135 -17.76 -3.91 -8.32
C LEU A 135 -18.49 -3.15 -7.21
N SER A 136 -17.83 -2.18 -6.58
CA SER A 136 -18.44 -1.38 -5.51
C SER A 136 -19.50 -0.42 -6.04
N ASP A 137 -19.31 0.14 -7.24
CA ASP A 137 -20.32 0.96 -7.89
C ASP A 137 -21.55 0.11 -8.31
N LEU A 138 -21.32 -1.11 -8.80
CA LEU A 138 -22.36 -2.01 -9.31
C LEU A 138 -23.17 -2.70 -8.19
N TYR A 139 -22.49 -3.29 -7.21
CA TYR A 139 -23.09 -4.18 -6.20
C TYR A 139 -23.27 -3.53 -4.82
N GLY A 140 -22.77 -2.31 -4.61
CA GLY A 140 -22.87 -1.59 -3.34
C GLY A 140 -21.54 -1.44 -2.59
N ARG A 141 -21.47 -0.43 -1.72
CA ARG A 141 -20.25 -0.13 -0.96
C ARG A 141 -20.06 -1.14 0.16
N LYS A 142 -21.14 -1.51 0.84
CA LYS A 142 -21.16 -2.48 1.94
C LYS A 142 -20.50 -3.81 1.54
N ASN A 143 -20.86 -4.35 0.38
CA ASN A 143 -20.37 -5.65 -0.09
C ASN A 143 -18.86 -5.64 -0.43
N VAL A 144 -18.30 -4.49 -0.81
CA VAL A 144 -16.86 -4.35 -1.10
C VAL A 144 -16.06 -3.91 0.14
N GLY A 145 -16.72 -3.37 1.16
CA GLY A 145 -16.16 -3.08 2.49
C GLY A 145 -15.25 -1.85 2.57
N CYS A 146 -14.20 -1.78 1.74
CA CYS A 146 -13.14 -0.76 1.87
C CYS A 146 -13.68 0.67 1.69
N ILE A 147 -14.50 0.89 0.65
CA ILE A 147 -15.07 2.22 0.36
C ILE A 147 -16.16 2.56 1.37
N PHE A 148 -16.86 1.55 1.90
CA PHE A 148 -17.91 1.74 2.89
C PHE A 148 -17.40 2.43 4.16
N VAL A 149 -16.25 1.99 4.69
CA VAL A 149 -15.66 2.57 5.91
C VAL A 149 -15.41 4.07 5.71
N VAL A 150 -14.70 4.45 4.64
CA VAL A 150 -14.34 5.84 4.36
C VAL A 150 -15.57 6.74 4.22
N GLU A 151 -16.63 6.25 3.57
CA GLU A 151 -17.86 7.01 3.37
C GLU A 151 -18.66 7.23 4.67
N ASN A 152 -18.57 6.30 5.63
CA ASN A 152 -19.29 6.31 6.90
C ASN A 152 -18.53 6.96 8.06
N LEU A 153 -17.25 7.31 7.89
CA LEU A 153 -16.50 8.06 8.90
C LEU A 153 -16.81 9.58 8.85
N PRO A 154 -16.95 10.25 10.00
CA PRO A 154 -17.07 11.72 10.06
C PRO A 154 -15.84 12.40 9.47
N SER A 155 -16.02 13.46 8.67
CA SER A 155 -14.93 14.18 8.00
C SER A 155 -13.81 14.61 8.95
N ASP A 156 -14.19 15.09 10.13
CA ASP A 156 -13.28 15.72 11.10
C ASP A 156 -12.41 14.69 11.84
N HIS A 157 -12.81 13.42 11.78
CA HIS A 157 -12.14 12.32 12.48
C HIS A 157 -11.50 11.29 11.55
N ARG A 158 -11.74 11.37 10.23
CA ARG A 158 -11.22 10.36 9.27
C ARG A 158 -9.72 10.17 9.39
N LEU A 159 -8.96 11.25 9.54
CA LEU A 159 -7.49 11.21 9.47
C LEU A 159 -6.88 10.45 10.66
N TRP A 160 -7.21 10.83 11.90
CA TRP A 160 -6.65 10.18 13.08
C TRP A 160 -7.16 8.74 13.21
N MET A 161 -8.45 8.48 12.90
CA MET A 161 -9.01 7.13 12.91
C MET A 161 -8.34 6.22 11.90
N SER A 162 -8.10 6.71 10.68
CA SER A 162 -7.36 5.99 9.64
C SER A 162 -5.86 5.91 9.93
N THR A 163 -5.37 6.46 11.04
CA THR A 163 -3.98 6.31 11.52
C THR A 163 -3.90 5.28 12.65
N VAL A 164 -4.91 5.26 13.53
CA VAL A 164 -5.02 4.28 14.63
C VAL A 164 -5.38 2.90 14.08
N VAL A 165 -6.40 2.81 13.23
CA VAL A 165 -6.83 1.56 12.58
C VAL A 165 -6.10 1.46 11.24
N THR A 166 -4.89 0.92 11.27
CA THR A 166 -3.99 0.81 10.11
C THR A 166 -3.33 -0.56 10.01
N TRP A 167 -2.58 -0.75 8.92
CA TRP A 167 -1.76 -1.94 8.71
C TRP A 167 -0.68 -2.08 9.80
N ALA A 168 -0.14 -0.99 10.36
CA ALA A 168 1.02 -1.04 11.24
C ALA A 168 0.77 -1.77 12.59
N PRO A 169 -0.28 -1.46 13.36
CA PRO A 169 -0.65 -2.25 14.55
C PRO A 169 -1.01 -3.70 14.20
N ASN A 170 -1.66 -3.90 13.05
CA ASN A 170 -2.06 -5.22 12.58
C ASN A 170 -0.85 -6.13 12.25
N TYR A 171 0.31 -5.59 11.85
CA TYR A 171 1.54 -6.38 11.69
C TYR A 171 1.99 -7.03 13.01
N MET A 172 1.94 -6.28 14.11
CA MET A 172 2.29 -6.79 15.44
C MET A 172 1.28 -7.84 15.90
N LEU A 173 -0.01 -7.59 15.70
CA LEU A 173 -1.07 -8.53 16.04
C LEU A 173 -0.96 -9.83 15.23
N PHE A 174 -0.67 -9.73 13.93
CA PHE A 174 -0.48 -10.89 13.08
C PHE A 174 0.77 -11.70 13.47
N ALA A 175 1.87 -11.04 13.84
CA ALA A 175 3.07 -11.69 14.36
C ALA A 175 2.79 -12.45 15.67
N LEU A 176 1.98 -11.88 16.57
CA LEU A 176 1.52 -12.56 17.79
C LEU A 176 0.70 -13.80 17.47
N PHE A 177 -0.23 -13.72 16.51
CA PHE A 177 -1.01 -14.90 16.11
C PHE A 177 -0.15 -15.97 15.42
N ALA A 178 0.84 -15.58 14.61
CA ALA A 178 1.80 -16.52 14.04
C ALA A 178 2.58 -17.25 15.15
N TYR A 179 3.00 -16.53 16.19
CA TYR A 179 3.69 -17.11 17.34
C TYR A 179 2.82 -18.10 18.13
N ILE A 180 1.56 -17.73 18.41
CA ILE A 180 0.61 -18.58 19.14
C ILE A 180 0.26 -19.85 18.35
N THR A 181 0.14 -19.75 17.02
CA THR A 181 -0.29 -20.87 16.18
C THR A 181 0.84 -21.83 15.82
N GLY A 182 2.07 -21.36 15.62
CA GLY A 182 3.26 -22.18 15.35
C GLY A 182 3.28 -22.95 14.02
N GLU A 183 2.16 -23.00 13.28
CA GLU A 183 1.98 -23.72 12.02
C GLU A 183 1.13 -22.92 11.02
N TRP A 184 1.49 -23.00 9.73
CA TRP A 184 0.79 -22.31 8.65
C TRP A 184 -0.70 -22.65 8.53
N ARG A 185 -1.13 -23.91 8.73
CA ARG A 185 -2.55 -24.27 8.67
C ARG A 185 -3.37 -23.64 9.77
N CYS A 186 -2.84 -23.64 11.00
CA CYS A 186 -3.48 -22.99 12.14
C CYS A 186 -3.59 -21.48 11.91
N LEU A 187 -2.52 -20.85 11.41
CA LEU A 187 -2.51 -19.43 11.08
C LEU A 187 -3.52 -19.08 9.96
N ALA A 188 -3.64 -19.91 8.93
CA ALA A 188 -4.62 -19.74 7.86
C ALA A 188 -6.06 -19.86 8.40
N ARG A 189 -6.34 -20.87 9.23
CA ARG A 189 -7.65 -21.02 9.90
C ARG A 189 -7.99 -19.81 10.76
N MET A 190 -7.04 -19.32 11.57
CA MET A 190 -7.23 -18.12 12.39
C MET A 190 -7.56 -16.89 11.52
N SER A 191 -6.83 -16.70 10.42
CA SER A 191 -7.07 -15.60 9.46
C SER A 191 -8.48 -15.67 8.85
N ASN A 192 -8.93 -16.88 8.51
CA ASN A 192 -10.28 -17.10 7.99
C ASN A 192 -11.36 -16.84 9.04
N VAL A 193 -11.14 -17.20 10.31
CA VAL A 193 -12.07 -16.90 11.42
C VAL A 193 -12.23 -15.38 11.58
N MET A 194 -11.14 -14.61 11.54
CA MET A 194 -11.20 -13.14 11.60
C MET A 194 -11.97 -12.55 10.42
N THR A 195 -11.83 -13.11 9.23
CA THR A 195 -12.64 -12.74 8.05
C THR A 195 -14.13 -13.01 8.26
N ILE A 196 -14.50 -14.16 8.84
CA ILE A 196 -15.89 -14.50 9.14
C ILE A 196 -16.49 -13.46 10.10
N VAL A 197 -15.74 -13.04 11.12
CA VAL A 197 -16.19 -11.98 12.03
C VAL A 197 -16.46 -10.67 11.28
N ALA A 198 -15.57 -10.25 10.38
CA ALA A 198 -15.79 -9.07 9.54
C ALA A 198 -17.07 -9.20 8.69
N ILE A 199 -17.30 -10.38 8.09
CA ILE A 199 -18.50 -10.67 7.29
C ILE A 199 -19.76 -10.59 8.15
N LEU A 200 -19.76 -11.16 9.36
CA LEU A 200 -20.90 -11.11 10.28
C LEU A 200 -21.23 -9.68 10.70
N ILE A 201 -20.21 -8.87 11.05
CA ILE A 201 -20.40 -7.45 11.39
C ILE A 201 -21.00 -6.71 10.18
N CYS A 202 -20.45 -6.93 8.99
CA CYS A 202 -20.97 -6.34 7.77
C CYS A 202 -22.43 -6.75 7.51
N ALA A 203 -22.72 -8.05 7.52
CA ALA A 203 -24.04 -8.59 7.20
C ALA A 203 -25.12 -8.07 8.14
N PHE A 204 -24.89 -8.13 9.46
CA PHE A 204 -25.93 -7.90 10.46
C PHE A 204 -25.94 -6.51 11.10
N LEU A 205 -24.78 -5.86 11.26
CA LEU A 205 -24.68 -4.62 12.06
C LEU A 205 -24.59 -3.35 11.22
N LEU A 206 -24.26 -3.47 9.93
CA LEU A 206 -24.01 -2.31 9.05
C LEU A 206 -25.10 -2.18 7.98
N PRO A 207 -25.76 -1.01 7.84
CA PRO A 207 -26.60 -0.72 6.68
C PRO A 207 -25.73 -0.41 5.46
N GLU A 208 -26.34 -0.29 4.28
CA GLU A 208 -25.62 0.19 3.09
C GLU A 208 -25.33 1.70 3.19
N SER A 209 -24.24 2.17 2.58
CA SER A 209 -23.82 3.59 2.68
C SER A 209 -24.90 4.55 2.18
N PRO A 210 -25.35 5.53 3.01
CA PRO A 210 -26.32 6.54 2.59
C PRO A 210 -25.86 7.32 1.34
N LYS A 211 -24.56 7.63 1.26
CA LYS A 211 -23.97 8.39 0.14
C LYS A 211 -24.06 7.61 -1.16
N TYR A 212 -23.73 6.33 -1.13
CA TYR A 212 -23.91 5.44 -2.28
C TYR A 212 -25.37 5.33 -2.69
N LEU A 213 -26.29 5.14 -1.74
CA LEU A 213 -27.72 5.01 -2.05
C LEU A 213 -28.29 6.28 -2.70
N ILE A 214 -27.83 7.46 -2.27
CA ILE A 214 -28.15 8.75 -2.91
C ILE A 214 -27.60 8.79 -4.34
N GLN A 215 -26.32 8.46 -4.54
CA GLN A 215 -25.68 8.41 -5.85
C GLN A 215 -26.33 7.39 -6.80
N ALA A 216 -26.80 6.27 -6.27
CA ALA A 216 -27.52 5.21 -6.99
C ALA A 216 -29.02 5.53 -7.20
N ARG A 217 -29.48 6.73 -6.84
CA ARG A 217 -30.88 7.19 -6.93
C ARG A 217 -31.89 6.32 -6.16
N LYS A 218 -31.43 5.64 -5.12
CA LYS A 218 -32.22 4.76 -4.24
C LYS A 218 -32.65 5.50 -2.97
N GLY A 219 -33.37 6.62 -3.12
CA GLY A 219 -33.74 7.54 -2.03
C GLY A 219 -34.44 6.88 -0.83
N LYS A 220 -35.44 6.01 -1.08
CA LYS A 220 -36.14 5.27 -0.02
C LYS A 220 -35.21 4.42 0.85
N MET A 221 -34.21 3.77 0.23
CA MET A 221 -33.22 2.99 0.97
C MET A 221 -32.22 3.89 1.70
N ALA A 222 -31.85 5.04 1.13
CA ALA A 222 -31.00 6.02 1.80
C ALA A 222 -31.63 6.54 3.09
N VAL A 223 -32.93 6.85 3.06
CA VAL A 223 -33.72 7.22 4.26
C VAL A 223 -33.67 6.10 5.30
N LYS A 224 -33.90 4.85 4.90
CA LYS A 224 -33.83 3.69 5.83
C LYS A 224 -32.43 3.54 6.46
N SER A 225 -31.38 3.74 5.69
CA SER A 225 -30.00 3.69 6.19
C SER A 225 -29.71 4.80 7.20
N ILE A 226 -30.08 6.05 6.88
CA ILE A 226 -29.92 7.17 7.81
C ILE A 226 -30.77 6.97 9.08
N LYS A 227 -32.01 6.48 8.96
CA LYS A 227 -32.85 6.14 10.13
C LYS A 227 -32.17 5.09 11.01
N TYR A 228 -31.52 4.07 10.43
CA TYR A 228 -30.76 3.09 11.20
C TYR A 228 -29.58 3.74 11.94
N ILE A 229 -28.78 4.55 11.26
CA ILE A 229 -27.64 5.28 11.86
C ILE A 229 -28.12 6.22 12.96
N ASN A 230 -29.24 6.92 12.74
CA ASN A 230 -29.83 7.87 13.67
C ASN A 230 -30.23 7.23 15.01
N LYS A 231 -30.57 5.93 15.04
CA LYS A 231 -30.88 5.21 16.29
C LYS A 231 -29.71 5.15 17.28
N PHE A 232 -28.48 5.24 16.77
CA PHE A 232 -27.27 5.22 17.61
C PHE A 232 -26.87 6.59 18.13
N LYS A 233 -27.51 7.67 17.65
CA LYS A 233 -27.28 9.02 18.16
C LYS A 233 -27.87 9.17 19.56
N LYS A 234 -27.23 10.01 20.39
CA LYS A 234 -27.81 10.47 21.66
C LYS A 234 -29.18 11.08 21.40
N ILE A 235 -30.17 10.82 22.27
CA ILE A 235 -31.58 11.24 22.11
C ILE A 235 -31.70 12.72 21.70
N ARG A 236 -30.92 13.61 22.34
CA ARG A 236 -30.91 15.06 22.04
C ARG A 236 -30.44 15.45 20.62
N ASN A 237 -29.72 14.57 19.93
CA ASN A 237 -29.16 14.80 18.59
C ASN A 237 -29.87 13.97 17.52
N GLN A 238 -30.90 13.19 17.88
CA GLN A 238 -31.66 12.41 16.92
C GLN A 238 -32.43 13.32 15.97
N LEU A 239 -32.32 13.02 14.69
CA LEU A 239 -33.10 13.66 13.63
C LEU A 239 -34.52 13.11 13.63
N THR A 240 -35.49 13.98 13.37
CA THR A 240 -36.87 13.59 13.06
C THR A 240 -36.96 12.96 11.67
N ASP A 241 -38.01 12.19 11.41
CA ASP A 241 -38.20 11.52 10.12
C ASP A 241 -38.30 12.52 8.96
N ASP A 242 -38.98 13.66 9.16
CA ASP A 242 -39.10 14.73 8.17
C ASP A 242 -37.75 15.39 7.85
N GLU A 243 -36.90 15.60 8.87
CA GLU A 243 -35.54 16.12 8.66
C GLU A 243 -34.69 15.15 7.84
N ILE A 244 -34.79 13.84 8.10
CA ILE A 244 -34.04 12.81 7.36
C ILE A 244 -34.46 12.82 5.88
N GLU A 245 -35.75 12.84 5.61
CA GLU A 245 -36.27 12.87 4.24
C GLU A 245 -35.84 14.15 3.50
N SER A 246 -35.90 15.30 4.17
CA SER A 246 -35.41 16.58 3.63
C SER A 246 -33.91 16.53 3.28
N ILE A 247 -33.07 15.98 4.15
CA ILE A 247 -31.63 15.82 3.91
C ILE A 247 -31.37 14.95 2.68
N VAL A 248 -32.07 13.81 2.56
CA VAL A 248 -31.91 12.88 1.43
C VAL A 248 -32.36 13.53 0.13
N HIS A 249 -33.53 14.19 0.12
CA HIS A 249 -34.03 14.88 -1.07
C HIS A 249 -33.08 15.99 -1.53
N GLY A 250 -32.64 16.85 -0.61
CA GLY A 250 -31.67 17.91 -0.91
C GLY A 250 -30.35 17.36 -1.46
N ALA A 251 -29.88 16.23 -0.93
CA ALA A 251 -28.65 15.58 -1.40
C ALA A 251 -28.79 14.95 -2.80
N ILE A 252 -29.93 14.34 -3.11
CA ILE A 252 -30.22 13.80 -4.46
C ILE A 252 -30.24 14.93 -5.50
N GLU A 253 -30.90 16.05 -5.19
CA GLU A 253 -30.92 17.21 -6.07
C GLU A 253 -29.53 17.82 -6.27
N ALA A 254 -28.75 17.92 -5.19
CA ALA A 254 -27.37 18.41 -5.25
C ALA A 254 -26.48 17.49 -6.09
N ASP A 255 -26.58 16.16 -5.92
CA ASP A 255 -25.85 15.18 -6.74
C ASP A 255 -26.26 15.28 -8.22
N ALA A 256 -27.55 15.42 -8.52
CA ALA A 256 -28.04 15.58 -9.88
C ALA A 256 -27.50 16.85 -10.55
N LYS A 257 -27.54 18.00 -9.84
CA LYS A 257 -26.96 19.27 -10.31
C LYS A 257 -25.45 19.18 -10.51
N SER A 258 -24.74 18.50 -9.61
CA SER A 258 -23.30 18.26 -9.70
C SER A 258 -22.95 17.43 -10.94
N ARG A 259 -23.65 16.29 -11.16
CA ARG A 259 -23.45 15.43 -12.34
C ARG A 259 -23.76 16.13 -13.65
N ALA A 260 -24.81 16.95 -13.70
CA ALA A 260 -25.15 17.72 -14.89
C ALA A 260 -24.05 18.70 -15.30
N LYS A 261 -23.29 19.23 -14.33
CA LYS A 261 -22.16 20.14 -14.55
C LYS A 261 -20.82 19.41 -14.70
N ALA A 262 -20.76 18.12 -14.41
CA ALA A 262 -19.51 17.36 -14.39
C ALA A 262 -18.98 17.13 -15.82
N LYS A 263 -17.77 17.60 -16.09
CA LYS A 263 -17.04 17.23 -17.31
C LYS A 263 -16.61 15.77 -17.22
N LYS A 264 -16.93 14.98 -18.24
CA LYS A 264 -16.49 13.59 -18.35
C LYS A 264 -15.01 13.55 -18.72
N TYR A 265 -14.16 13.19 -17.76
CA TYR A 265 -12.76 12.87 -18.01
C TYR A 265 -12.58 11.36 -18.12
N SER A 266 -11.60 10.95 -18.91
CA SER A 266 -11.24 9.55 -19.16
C SER A 266 -9.73 9.37 -18.99
N PHE A 267 -9.27 8.12 -18.91
CA PHE A 267 -7.87 7.72 -18.74
C PHE A 267 -6.90 8.42 -19.70
N ILE A 268 -7.33 8.64 -20.95
CA ILE A 268 -6.55 9.34 -21.98
C ILE A 268 -6.11 10.75 -21.49
N HIS A 269 -6.91 11.42 -20.67
CA HIS A 269 -6.62 12.78 -20.18
C HIS A 269 -5.41 12.86 -19.25
N LEU A 270 -4.90 11.73 -18.75
CA LEU A 270 -3.62 11.67 -18.04
C LEU A 270 -2.43 11.92 -18.98
N TYR A 271 -2.58 11.56 -20.26
CA TYR A 271 -1.49 11.57 -21.24
C TYR A 271 -1.57 12.71 -22.27
N ILE A 272 -2.65 13.51 -22.25
CA ILE A 272 -2.86 14.62 -23.21
C ILE A 272 -1.95 15.81 -22.93
N HIS A 273 -1.75 16.16 -21.65
CA HIS A 273 -0.99 17.35 -21.27
C HIS A 273 0.38 16.97 -20.75
N PRO A 274 1.49 17.42 -21.38
CA PRO A 274 2.84 17.00 -21.03
C PRO A 274 3.17 17.11 -19.53
N LYS A 275 2.70 18.18 -18.87
CA LYS A 275 2.87 18.36 -17.43
C LYS A 275 2.19 17.26 -16.61
N ILE A 276 0.93 16.93 -16.92
CA ILE A 276 0.17 15.88 -16.22
C ILE A 276 0.76 14.51 -16.57
N THR A 277 1.18 14.30 -17.82
CA THR A 277 1.82 13.06 -18.26
C THR A 277 3.09 12.78 -17.46
N ILE A 278 3.99 13.77 -17.36
CA ILE A 278 5.22 13.64 -16.57
C ILE A 278 4.88 13.36 -15.11
N GLN A 279 3.97 14.12 -14.51
CA GLN A 279 3.53 13.90 -13.13
C GLN A 279 2.96 12.49 -12.91
N THR A 280 2.20 11.96 -13.88
CA THR A 280 1.63 10.62 -13.85
C THR A 280 2.71 9.55 -13.92
N VAL A 281 3.61 9.64 -14.90
CA VAL A 281 4.70 8.67 -15.10
C VAL A 281 5.61 8.63 -13.88
N VAL A 282 6.02 9.80 -13.37
CA VAL A 282 6.94 9.88 -12.23
C VAL A 282 6.28 9.37 -10.96
N ALA A 283 5.04 9.77 -10.66
CA ALA A 283 4.33 9.24 -9.50
C ALA A 283 4.08 7.72 -9.59
N SER A 284 3.83 7.18 -10.79
CA SER A 284 3.73 5.74 -11.03
C SER A 284 5.04 5.01 -10.77
N ILE A 285 6.19 5.57 -11.20
CA ILE A 285 7.53 5.02 -10.92
C ILE A 285 7.81 5.03 -9.42
N SER A 286 7.52 6.13 -8.72
CA SER A 286 7.73 6.21 -7.26
C SER A 286 6.84 5.25 -6.49
N MET A 287 5.58 5.09 -6.90
CA MET A 287 4.66 4.13 -6.28
C MET A 287 5.08 2.69 -6.53
N PHE A 288 5.61 2.39 -7.73
CA PHE A 288 6.24 1.10 -8.03
C PHE A 288 7.48 0.88 -7.16
N SER A 289 8.40 1.86 -7.09
CA SER A 289 9.65 1.81 -6.32
C SER A 289 9.40 1.49 -4.84
N VAL A 290 8.54 2.27 -4.16
CA VAL A 290 8.22 2.02 -2.74
C VAL A 290 7.61 0.64 -2.51
N SER A 291 6.76 0.20 -3.43
CA SER A 291 6.08 -1.10 -3.34
C SER A 291 7.10 -2.22 -3.54
N TYR A 292 7.91 -2.15 -4.59
CA TYR A 292 8.95 -3.13 -4.89
C TYR A 292 9.92 -3.31 -3.71
N VAL A 293 10.40 -2.22 -3.11
CA VAL A 293 11.27 -2.26 -1.92
C VAL A 293 10.52 -2.82 -0.72
N THR A 294 9.28 -2.39 -0.46
CA THR A 294 8.50 -2.88 0.69
C THR A 294 8.32 -4.38 0.67
N TYR A 295 7.86 -4.93 -0.46
CA TYR A 295 7.56 -6.35 -0.57
C TYR A 295 8.84 -7.17 -0.75
N GLY A 296 9.87 -6.64 -1.42
CA GLY A 296 11.19 -7.27 -1.45
C GLY A 296 11.76 -7.47 -0.06
N LEU A 297 11.76 -6.43 0.78
CA LEU A 297 12.22 -6.53 2.16
C LEU A 297 11.31 -7.43 3.02
N LEU A 298 9.98 -7.36 2.85
CA LEU A 298 9.03 -8.18 3.60
C LEU A 298 9.31 -9.69 3.46
N PHE A 299 9.53 -10.14 2.22
CA PHE A 299 9.77 -11.56 1.91
C PHE A 299 11.22 -12.00 2.12
N ASN A 300 12.07 -11.14 2.70
CA ASN A 300 13.44 -11.45 3.06
C ASN A 300 13.64 -11.50 4.59
N TYR A 301 12.54 -11.62 5.36
CA TYR A 301 12.55 -11.61 6.83
C TYR A 301 13.04 -12.91 7.47
N ASP A 302 12.89 -14.02 6.79
CA ASP A 302 13.34 -15.35 7.22
C ASP A 302 14.87 -15.50 7.14
N VAL A 303 15.50 -14.78 6.21
CA VAL A 303 16.97 -14.72 6.08
C VAL A 303 17.62 -13.86 7.17
N LEU A 304 16.89 -12.91 7.74
CA LEU A 304 17.38 -12.01 8.78
C LEU A 304 17.72 -12.78 10.07
N THR A 305 18.69 -12.25 10.81
CA THR A 305 19.01 -12.79 12.14
C THR A 305 17.91 -12.46 13.17
N GLY A 306 17.87 -13.23 14.25
CA GLY A 306 16.79 -13.17 15.24
C GLY A 306 15.56 -13.97 14.82
N SER A 307 14.49 -13.82 15.60
CA SER A 307 13.25 -14.55 15.34
C SER A 307 12.38 -13.84 14.30
N ILE A 308 11.74 -14.61 13.41
CA ILE A 308 10.81 -14.10 12.40
C ILE A 308 9.64 -13.33 13.04
N TYR A 309 9.15 -13.79 14.20
CA TYR A 309 8.07 -13.12 14.94
C TYR A 309 8.52 -11.76 15.47
N MET A 310 9.72 -11.69 16.06
CA MET A 310 10.28 -10.45 16.59
C MET A 310 10.56 -9.45 15.47
N ASN A 311 11.10 -9.92 14.34
CA ASN A 311 11.34 -9.08 13.16
C ASN A 311 10.03 -8.48 12.64
N ALA A 312 8.97 -9.29 12.51
CA ALA A 312 7.65 -8.82 12.10
C ALA A 312 7.04 -7.79 13.09
N ALA A 313 7.12 -8.06 14.39
CA ALA A 313 6.60 -7.16 15.43
C ALA A 313 7.37 -5.82 15.47
N VAL A 314 8.70 -5.86 15.46
CA VAL A 314 9.54 -4.65 15.43
C VAL A 314 9.28 -3.83 14.17
N SER A 315 9.10 -4.48 13.02
CA SER A 315 8.74 -3.79 11.78
C SER A 315 7.39 -3.09 11.86
N GLY A 316 6.36 -3.75 12.41
CA GLY A 316 5.05 -3.13 12.64
C GLY A 316 5.17 -1.91 13.55
N PHE A 317 5.93 -2.04 14.65
CA PHE A 317 6.19 -0.95 15.59
C PHE A 317 6.94 0.21 14.93
N LEU A 318 8.02 -0.05 14.19
CA LEU A 318 8.79 0.97 13.48
C LEU A 318 7.94 1.71 12.45
N ARG A 319 7.08 1.01 11.70
CA ARG A 319 6.12 1.67 10.77
C ARG A 319 5.20 2.63 11.51
N TYR A 320 4.70 2.23 12.68
CA TYR A 320 3.83 3.07 13.50
C TYR A 320 4.57 4.31 14.03
N VAL A 321 5.76 4.12 14.61
CA VAL A 321 6.58 5.21 15.17
C VAL A 321 7.02 6.18 14.08
N VAL A 322 7.58 5.69 12.97
CA VAL A 322 8.02 6.54 11.86
C VAL A 322 6.84 7.28 11.24
N GLY A 323 5.69 6.62 11.08
CA GLY A 323 4.45 7.24 10.63
C GLY A 323 4.00 8.39 11.54
N ALA A 324 4.02 8.18 12.86
CA ALA A 324 3.69 9.20 13.85
C ALA A 324 4.67 10.39 13.81
N VAL A 325 5.97 10.12 13.75
CA VAL A 325 7.01 11.17 13.63
C VAL A 325 6.78 12.03 12.40
N VAL A 326 6.51 11.42 11.24
CA VAL A 326 6.26 12.18 10.01
C VAL A 326 4.95 12.95 10.09
N ALA A 327 3.90 12.41 10.69
CA ALA A 327 2.65 13.15 10.90
C ALA A 327 2.86 14.40 11.78
N VAL A 328 3.66 14.27 12.85
CA VAL A 328 4.07 15.41 13.71
C VAL A 328 4.90 16.41 12.92
N LEU A 329 5.91 15.95 12.17
CA LEU A 329 6.74 16.81 11.32
C LEU A 329 5.91 17.52 10.24
N ASP A 330 4.88 16.88 9.71
CA ASP A 330 4.01 17.51 8.72
C ASP A 330 3.18 18.64 9.32
N HIS A 331 2.63 18.41 10.52
CA HIS A 331 1.81 19.38 11.24
C HIS A 331 2.63 20.57 11.76
N PHE A 332 3.75 20.31 12.45
CA PHE A 332 4.55 21.35 13.11
C PHE A 332 5.69 21.90 12.26
N GLY A 333 6.12 21.19 11.21
CA GLY A 333 7.28 21.57 10.40
C GLY A 333 7.09 22.80 9.49
N GLY A 334 5.89 23.38 9.46
CA GLY A 334 5.60 24.64 8.78
C GLY A 334 6.07 24.68 7.31
N LYS A 335 6.76 25.75 6.93
CA LYS A 335 7.31 25.96 5.57
C LYS A 335 8.60 25.19 5.28
N HIS A 336 9.28 24.67 6.29
CA HIS A 336 10.58 24.00 6.13
C HIS A 336 10.45 22.52 5.73
N VAL A 337 9.30 21.91 6.06
CA VAL A 337 8.96 20.51 5.77
C VAL A 337 7.97 20.45 4.60
N GLY A 338 8.50 20.57 3.38
CA GLY A 338 7.74 20.38 2.14
C GLY A 338 7.61 18.90 1.74
N ARG A 339 6.60 18.56 0.93
CA ARG A 339 6.37 17.19 0.44
C ARG A 339 7.57 16.66 -0.33
N LYS A 340 8.18 17.52 -1.15
CA LYS A 340 9.33 17.18 -1.98
C LYS A 340 10.57 16.84 -1.15
N ARG A 341 10.80 17.60 -0.07
CA ARG A 341 11.88 17.33 0.88
C ARG A 341 11.64 16.07 1.71
N MET A 342 10.40 15.82 2.13
CA MET A 342 10.04 14.60 2.88
C MET A 342 10.29 13.34 2.03
N HIS A 343 9.89 13.36 0.76
CA HIS A 343 10.22 12.30 -0.19
C HIS A 343 11.74 12.11 -0.34
N PHE A 344 12.48 13.21 -0.53
CA PHE A 344 13.95 13.15 -0.62
C PHE A 344 14.58 12.46 0.59
N ILE A 345 14.22 12.88 1.81
CA ILE A 345 14.80 12.36 3.06
C ILE A 345 14.48 10.88 3.22
N THR A 346 13.21 10.50 3.05
CA THR A 346 12.76 9.11 3.27
C THR A 346 13.35 8.14 2.25
N VAL A 347 13.31 8.47 0.95
CA VAL A 347 13.88 7.58 -0.07
C VAL A 347 15.41 7.54 0.00
N SER A 348 16.07 8.67 0.27
CA SER A 348 17.54 8.67 0.45
C SER A 348 17.97 7.86 1.67
N PHE A 349 17.20 7.89 2.76
CA PHE A 349 17.45 7.03 3.93
C PHE A 349 17.34 5.54 3.57
N ILE A 350 16.29 5.14 2.86
CA ILE A 350 16.11 3.75 2.39
C ILE A 350 17.26 3.36 1.45
N MET A 351 17.61 4.23 0.51
CA MET A 351 18.72 4.04 -0.43
C MET A 351 20.05 3.82 0.30
N CYS A 352 20.38 4.66 1.29
CA CYS A 352 21.59 4.50 2.11
C CYS A 352 21.58 3.17 2.89
N CYS A 353 20.43 2.75 3.43
CA CYS A 353 20.31 1.44 4.07
C CYS A 353 20.60 0.31 3.08
N MET A 354 20.02 0.36 1.86
CA MET A 354 20.21 -0.67 0.84
C MET A 354 21.67 -0.76 0.37
N PHE A 355 22.32 0.37 0.08
CA PHE A 355 23.73 0.37 -0.31
C PHE A 355 24.66 0.01 0.84
N GLY A 356 24.35 0.40 2.08
CA GLY A 356 25.10 -0.02 3.26
C GLY A 356 25.05 -1.54 3.47
N ILE A 357 23.87 -2.15 3.32
CA ILE A 357 23.73 -3.61 3.38
C ILE A 357 24.47 -4.26 2.21
N PHE A 358 24.30 -3.76 0.98
CA PHE A 358 25.04 -4.25 -0.19
C PHE A 358 26.56 -4.24 0.05
N TYR A 359 27.10 -3.14 0.59
CA TYR A 359 28.53 -3.03 0.91
C TYR A 359 29.00 -4.12 1.88
N ILE A 360 28.20 -4.43 2.91
CA ILE A 360 28.51 -5.51 3.86
C ILE A 360 28.55 -6.88 3.15
N TYR A 361 27.58 -7.17 2.29
CA TYR A 361 27.54 -8.42 1.52
C TYR A 361 28.67 -8.52 0.50
N PHE A 362 28.99 -7.43 -0.19
CA PHE A 362 30.01 -7.39 -1.23
C PHE A 362 31.42 -7.66 -0.69
N ASN A 363 31.71 -7.25 0.54
CA ASN A 363 32.99 -7.45 1.21
C ASN A 363 33.01 -8.71 2.12
N ASP A 364 32.00 -9.57 2.03
CA ASP A 364 31.89 -10.80 2.83
C ASP A 364 31.91 -10.59 4.36
N MET A 365 31.46 -9.42 4.83
CA MET A 365 31.44 -9.06 6.26
C MET A 365 30.11 -9.42 6.95
N VAL A 366 29.35 -10.35 6.37
CA VAL A 366 27.96 -10.64 6.77
C VAL A 366 27.86 -11.12 8.22
N LEU A 367 28.84 -11.90 8.69
CA LEU A 367 28.82 -12.51 10.02
C LEU A 367 29.09 -11.49 11.13
N GLU A 368 30.03 -10.60 10.91
CA GLU A 368 30.41 -9.54 11.86
C GLU A 368 29.31 -8.50 11.99
N TYR A 369 28.67 -8.14 10.86
CA TYR A 369 27.67 -7.07 10.80
C TYR A 369 26.22 -7.56 10.72
N LYS A 370 25.95 -8.82 11.09
CA LYS A 370 24.61 -9.42 11.02
C LYS A 370 23.52 -8.64 11.77
N THR A 371 23.87 -8.01 12.90
CA THR A 371 22.96 -7.16 13.69
C THR A 371 22.67 -5.84 12.97
N TRP A 372 23.66 -5.28 12.27
CA TRP A 372 23.50 -4.06 11.47
C TRP A 372 22.65 -4.31 10.23
N ILE A 373 22.85 -5.43 9.53
CA ILE A 373 21.98 -5.84 8.41
C ILE A 373 20.53 -5.92 8.89
N ARG A 374 20.30 -6.52 10.06
CA ARG A 374 18.97 -6.59 10.67
C ARG A 374 18.40 -5.21 10.97
N ALA A 375 19.14 -4.36 11.67
CA ALA A 375 18.68 -3.02 12.02
C ALA A 375 18.35 -2.17 10.77
N LEU A 376 19.25 -2.13 9.78
CA LEU A 376 19.06 -1.37 8.54
C LEU A 376 17.86 -1.87 7.74
N THR A 377 17.67 -3.18 7.65
CA THR A 377 16.52 -3.77 6.93
C THR A 377 15.19 -3.42 7.59
N LEU A 378 15.09 -3.55 8.91
CA LEU A 378 13.87 -3.24 9.66
C LEU A 378 13.57 -1.73 9.65
N LEU A 379 14.60 -0.88 9.75
CA LEU A 379 14.45 0.58 9.64
C LEU A 379 14.00 1.02 8.24
N ALA A 380 14.60 0.46 7.19
CA ALA A 380 14.20 0.73 5.81
C ALA A 380 12.74 0.34 5.59
N PHE A 381 12.35 -0.88 5.99
CA PHE A 381 10.97 -1.35 5.90
C PHE A 381 9.98 -0.53 6.73
N GLY A 382 10.39 -0.09 7.93
CA GLY A 382 9.63 0.86 8.76
C GLY A 382 9.31 2.14 8.00
N THR A 383 10.32 2.66 7.30
CA THR A 383 10.25 3.92 6.56
C THR A 383 9.41 3.82 5.29
N THR A 384 9.39 2.67 4.60
CA THR A 384 8.58 2.53 3.37
C THR A 384 7.08 2.76 3.60
N GLY A 385 6.57 2.43 4.80
CA GLY A 385 5.16 2.65 5.12
C GLY A 385 4.77 4.11 5.16
N CYS A 386 5.67 4.94 5.66
CA CYS A 386 5.48 6.38 5.62
C CYS A 386 5.56 6.92 4.19
N LEU A 387 6.54 6.48 3.40
CA LEU A 387 6.70 6.89 2.01
C LEU A 387 5.45 6.59 1.17
N PHE A 388 4.82 5.43 1.39
CA PHE A 388 3.56 5.07 0.74
C PHE A 388 2.43 6.09 1.04
N LEU A 389 2.26 6.47 2.32
CA LEU A 389 1.27 7.48 2.71
C LEU A 389 1.59 8.86 2.12
N GLN A 390 2.87 9.25 2.09
CA GLN A 390 3.31 10.51 1.48
C GLN A 390 2.96 10.54 -0.01
N LEU A 391 3.22 9.47 -0.76
CA LEU A 391 2.91 9.41 -2.19
C LEU A 391 1.41 9.45 -2.48
N LEU A 392 0.58 8.81 -1.66
CA LEU A 392 -0.88 8.93 -1.75
C LEU A 392 -1.34 10.38 -1.57
N LEU A 393 -0.76 11.07 -0.59
CA LEU A 393 -1.08 12.47 -0.30
C LEU A 393 -0.61 13.42 -1.40
N ILE A 394 0.62 13.26 -1.90
CA ILE A 394 1.17 14.04 -3.01
C ILE A 394 0.30 13.85 -4.26
N THR A 395 -0.12 12.61 -4.54
CA THR A 395 -1.04 12.33 -5.65
C THR A 395 -2.37 13.07 -5.47
N ALA A 396 -2.93 13.09 -4.27
CA ALA A 396 -4.16 13.82 -3.99
C ALA A 396 -4.01 15.35 -4.14
N GLU A 397 -2.86 15.91 -3.79
CA GLU A 397 -2.57 17.35 -3.88
C GLU A 397 -2.23 17.80 -5.32
N MET A 398 -1.53 16.96 -6.08
CA MET A 398 -0.95 17.31 -7.38
C MET A 398 -1.96 17.30 -8.54
N PHE A 399 -2.91 16.35 -8.54
CA PHE A 399 -3.81 16.16 -9.67
C PHE A 399 -5.08 17.02 -9.59
N PRO A 400 -5.55 17.55 -10.74
CA PRO A 400 -6.83 18.25 -10.83
C PRO A 400 -8.01 17.40 -10.40
N THR A 401 -8.97 18.01 -9.70
CA THR A 401 -10.15 17.31 -9.14
C THR A 401 -10.85 16.36 -10.12
N GLY A 402 -11.03 16.75 -11.38
CA GLY A 402 -11.71 15.96 -12.40
C GLY A 402 -10.97 14.70 -12.86
N ILE A 403 -9.64 14.62 -12.69
CA ILE A 403 -8.82 13.45 -13.06
C ILE A 403 -8.10 12.80 -11.88
N ARG A 404 -8.19 13.38 -10.69
CA ARG A 404 -7.47 12.94 -9.48
C ARG A 404 -7.73 11.47 -9.16
N ASN A 405 -8.99 11.05 -9.15
CA ASN A 405 -9.34 9.65 -8.86
C ASN A 405 -8.81 8.69 -9.93
N ILE A 406 -8.82 9.10 -11.21
CA ILE A 406 -8.28 8.31 -12.33
C ILE A 406 -6.76 8.18 -12.20
N ALA A 407 -6.06 9.28 -11.87
CA ALA A 407 -4.63 9.30 -11.64
C ALA A 407 -4.24 8.42 -10.45
N SER A 408 -4.93 8.59 -9.31
CA SER A 408 -4.71 7.76 -8.11
C SER A 408 -4.91 6.28 -8.40
N ALA A 409 -5.96 5.90 -9.15
CA ALA A 409 -6.18 4.51 -9.54
C ALA A 409 -5.03 3.98 -10.41
N HIS A 410 -4.60 4.74 -11.43
CA HIS A 410 -3.48 4.38 -12.29
C HIS A 410 -2.18 4.18 -11.52
N ILE A 411 -1.81 5.15 -10.68
CA ILE A 411 -0.58 5.12 -9.88
C ILE A 411 -0.59 3.94 -8.91
N ASN A 412 -1.73 3.64 -8.28
CA ASN A 412 -1.85 2.47 -7.41
C ASN A 412 -1.69 1.15 -8.16
N VAL A 413 -2.25 1.02 -9.38
CA VAL A 413 -2.04 -0.18 -10.22
C VAL A 413 -0.56 -0.36 -10.56
N CYS A 414 0.15 0.72 -10.92
CA CYS A 414 1.61 0.67 -11.10
C CYS A 414 2.34 0.26 -9.82
N GLY A 415 1.90 0.75 -8.65
CA GLY A 415 2.38 0.28 -7.35
C GLY A 415 2.20 -1.23 -7.15
N ARG A 416 1.04 -1.79 -7.53
CA ARG A 416 0.76 -3.23 -7.42
C ARG A 416 1.71 -4.09 -8.25
N LEU A 417 2.22 -3.59 -9.38
CA LEU A 417 3.28 -4.29 -10.11
C LEU A 417 4.54 -4.45 -9.24
N GLY A 418 4.87 -3.45 -8.43
CA GLY A 418 5.96 -3.54 -7.45
C GLY A 418 5.74 -4.66 -6.43
N ASN A 419 4.49 -4.86 -5.97
CA ASN A 419 4.15 -5.98 -5.08
C ASN A 419 4.38 -7.35 -5.74
N VAL A 420 4.06 -7.48 -7.03
CA VAL A 420 4.18 -8.73 -7.81
C VAL A 420 5.64 -9.12 -7.97
N PHE A 421 6.49 -8.16 -8.35
CA PHE A 421 7.91 -8.42 -8.60
C PHE A 421 8.77 -8.37 -7.33
N GLY A 422 8.32 -7.72 -6.26
CA GLY A 422 9.06 -7.57 -5.00
C GLY A 422 9.62 -8.89 -4.44
N PRO A 423 8.80 -9.95 -4.26
CA PRO A 423 9.28 -11.26 -3.78
C PRO A 423 10.41 -11.88 -4.61
N MET A 424 10.56 -11.47 -5.87
CA MET A 424 11.56 -12.01 -6.80
C MET A 424 12.91 -11.30 -6.74
N VAL A 425 13.02 -10.14 -6.09
CA VAL A 425 14.25 -9.31 -6.15
C VAL A 425 15.50 -10.06 -5.70
N PHE A 426 15.39 -10.89 -4.66
CA PHE A 426 16.50 -11.69 -4.13
C PHE A 426 16.72 -13.01 -4.87
N SER A 427 15.93 -13.31 -5.90
CA SER A 427 16.15 -14.46 -6.78
C SER A 427 17.10 -14.11 -7.93
N TYR A 428 17.24 -12.84 -8.29
CA TYR A 428 18.12 -12.40 -9.37
C TYR A 428 19.59 -12.40 -8.92
N LYS A 429 20.38 -13.34 -9.45
CA LYS A 429 21.83 -13.42 -9.21
C LYS A 429 22.57 -12.63 -10.29
N LEU A 430 23.08 -11.44 -9.95
CA LEU A 430 23.87 -10.59 -10.86
C LEU A 430 25.37 -10.96 -10.90
N GLY A 431 25.74 -12.14 -10.39
CA GLY A 431 27.14 -12.59 -10.34
C GLY A 431 27.96 -12.07 -9.15
N PHE A 432 27.35 -11.35 -8.20
CA PHE A 432 27.98 -10.90 -6.96
C PHE A 432 27.04 -11.00 -5.75
N ALA A 433 27.61 -11.10 -4.55
CA ALA A 433 26.87 -11.17 -3.30
C ALA A 433 26.12 -9.85 -3.00
N GLY A 434 24.90 -9.96 -2.47
CA GLY A 434 24.07 -8.78 -2.15
C GLY A 434 23.37 -8.13 -3.37
N SER A 435 23.28 -8.82 -4.51
CA SER A 435 22.63 -8.33 -5.74
C SER A 435 21.23 -7.76 -5.51
N GLY A 436 20.40 -8.41 -4.69
CA GLY A 436 19.05 -7.94 -4.38
C GLY A 436 19.05 -6.54 -3.73
N TYR A 437 19.91 -6.31 -2.74
CA TYR A 437 20.03 -5.00 -2.08
C TYR A 437 20.58 -3.93 -3.02
N PHE A 438 21.51 -4.31 -3.91
CA PHE A 438 22.01 -3.40 -4.95
C PHE A 438 20.89 -2.95 -5.90
N ILE A 439 20.06 -3.89 -6.39
CA ILE A 439 18.91 -3.58 -7.25
C ILE A 439 17.94 -2.63 -6.54
N LEU A 440 17.60 -2.91 -5.27
CA LEU A 440 16.74 -2.04 -4.47
C LEU A 440 17.34 -0.63 -4.31
N GLY A 441 18.64 -0.53 -4.04
CA GLY A 441 19.36 0.74 -3.94
C GLY A 441 19.32 1.56 -5.23
N ILE A 442 19.55 0.93 -6.39
CA ILE A 442 19.49 1.59 -7.71
C ILE A 442 18.07 2.08 -8.02
N ILE A 443 17.03 1.29 -7.72
CA ILE A 443 15.64 1.71 -7.92
C ILE A 443 15.33 2.95 -7.06
N CYS A 444 15.75 2.96 -5.80
CA CYS A 444 15.58 4.15 -4.94
C CYS A 444 16.36 5.36 -5.46
N LEU A 445 17.58 5.17 -5.98
CA LEU A 445 18.38 6.25 -6.56
C LEU A 445 17.68 6.89 -7.76
N LEU A 446 17.20 6.06 -8.69
CA LEU A 446 16.45 6.53 -9.86
C LEU A 446 15.17 7.26 -9.45
N ASP A 447 14.45 6.72 -8.47
CA ASP A 447 13.23 7.32 -7.94
C ASP A 447 13.49 8.72 -7.34
N VAL A 448 14.51 8.86 -6.47
CA VAL A 448 14.89 10.18 -5.92
C VAL A 448 15.21 11.17 -7.03
N ILE A 449 16.05 10.78 -7.99
CA ILE A 449 16.48 11.69 -9.05
C ILE A 449 15.29 12.16 -9.88
N VAL A 450 14.49 11.22 -10.39
CA VAL A 450 13.35 11.53 -11.26
C VAL A 450 12.28 12.32 -10.50
N PHE A 451 11.96 11.94 -9.27
CA PHE A 451 10.99 12.66 -8.45
C PHE A 451 11.44 14.09 -8.15
N GLN A 452 12.72 14.28 -7.79
CA GLN A 452 13.24 15.61 -7.49
C GLN A 452 13.32 16.52 -8.72
N ILE A 453 13.52 15.98 -9.92
CA ILE A 453 13.56 16.80 -11.14
C ILE A 453 12.16 17.22 -11.57
N PHE A 454 11.21 16.30 -11.58
CA PHE A 454 9.93 16.49 -12.29
C PHE A 454 8.74 16.85 -11.41
N ILE A 455 8.78 16.51 -10.11
CA ILE A 455 7.67 16.80 -9.20
C ILE A 455 7.90 18.16 -8.51
N PRO A 456 6.95 19.11 -8.64
CA PRO A 456 7.00 20.38 -7.91
C PRO A 456 6.59 20.19 -6.45
N GLU A 457 6.91 21.16 -5.60
CA GLU A 457 6.41 21.20 -4.22
C GLU A 457 4.89 21.40 -4.21
N THR A 458 4.16 20.53 -3.49
CA THR A 458 2.69 20.55 -3.42
C THR A 458 2.16 21.08 -2.09
N LYS A 459 2.97 21.09 -1.02
CA LYS A 459 2.50 21.51 0.31
C LYS A 459 2.04 22.97 0.28
N ASN A 460 0.87 23.23 0.87
CA ASN A 460 0.24 24.56 0.97
C ASN A 460 -0.04 25.23 -0.38
N GLN A 461 -0.03 24.50 -1.49
CA GLN A 461 -0.45 25.00 -2.79
C GLN A 461 -1.96 24.84 -2.97
N PRO A 462 -2.63 25.76 -3.69
CA PRO A 462 -4.05 25.61 -3.97
C PRO A 462 -4.28 24.36 -4.82
N LEU A 463 -5.23 23.51 -4.41
CA LEU A 463 -5.60 22.30 -5.12
C LEU A 463 -6.02 22.63 -6.56
N PRO A 464 -5.40 22.02 -7.60
CA PRO A 464 -5.78 22.29 -8.97
C PRO A 464 -7.25 21.92 -9.20
N GLN A 465 -8.05 22.91 -9.60
CA GLN A 465 -9.49 22.69 -9.80
C GLN A 465 -9.82 22.24 -11.23
N ALA A 466 -9.07 22.72 -12.23
CA ALA A 466 -9.32 22.46 -13.63
C ALA A 466 -8.08 21.92 -14.36
N MET A 467 -8.31 21.26 -15.50
CA MET A 467 -7.24 20.87 -16.41
C MET A 467 -6.48 22.11 -16.92
N PRO A 468 -5.16 22.01 -17.16
CA PRO A 468 -4.38 23.08 -17.76
C PRO A 468 -5.01 23.52 -19.08
N SER A 469 -5.28 24.81 -19.25
CA SER A 469 -5.70 25.33 -20.55
C SER A 469 -4.55 25.18 -21.54
N LYS A 470 -4.80 24.65 -22.74
CA LYS A 470 -3.84 24.79 -23.84
C LYS A 470 -3.68 26.29 -24.06
N LYS A 471 -2.50 26.86 -23.77
CA LYS A 471 -2.18 28.25 -24.14
C LYS A 471 -2.53 28.39 -25.62
N LYS A 472 -3.59 29.12 -25.95
CA LYS A 472 -3.76 29.62 -27.31
C LYS A 472 -2.50 30.44 -27.56
N LYS A 473 -1.68 30.05 -28.54
CA LYS A 473 -0.67 30.96 -29.10
C LYS A 473 -1.45 32.19 -29.50
N GLN A 474 -1.35 33.25 -28.72
CA GLN A 474 -1.89 34.56 -29.07
C GLN A 474 -1.12 34.93 -30.34
N LYS A 475 -1.77 34.84 -31.50
CA LYS A 475 -1.24 35.46 -32.71
C LYS A 475 -1.09 36.93 -32.32
N ARG A 476 0.15 37.42 -32.28
CA ARG A 476 0.38 38.87 -32.33
C ARG A 476 -0.17 39.30 -33.68
N ASP A 477 -1.34 39.94 -33.67
CA ASP A 477 -1.78 40.70 -34.84
C ASP A 477 -0.78 41.85 -35.04
N PRO A 478 -0.12 41.95 -36.21
CA PRO A 478 0.86 43.00 -36.48
C PRO A 478 0.27 44.42 -36.45
N GLU A 479 -1.06 44.55 -36.51
CA GLU A 479 -1.77 45.83 -36.62
C GLU A 479 -1.77 46.65 -35.32
N VAL A 480 -1.60 46.02 -34.16
CA VAL A 480 -1.61 46.73 -32.86
C VAL A 480 -0.24 47.34 -32.52
N ALA A 481 0.84 46.89 -33.17
CA ALA A 481 2.18 47.41 -32.92
C ALA A 481 2.46 48.78 -33.61
N LEU A 482 1.67 49.15 -34.62
CA LEU A 482 1.84 50.40 -35.37
C LEU A 482 1.11 51.59 -34.77
N MET A 483 0.07 51.38 -33.94
CA MET A 483 -0.65 52.49 -33.30
C MET A 483 0.06 53.04 -32.06
N THR A 484 0.99 52.29 -31.46
CA THR A 484 1.75 52.74 -30.27
C THR A 484 2.97 53.62 -30.57
N ILE A 485 3.31 53.86 -31.84
CA ILE A 485 4.48 54.68 -32.23
C ILE A 485 4.07 56.13 -32.58
N SER A 486 2.79 56.42 -32.78
CA SER A 486 2.31 57.74 -33.23
C SER A 486 1.89 58.71 -32.11
N GLU A 487 2.01 58.34 -30.84
CA GLU A 487 1.63 59.19 -29.70
C GLU A 487 2.81 59.44 -28.75
N GLU A 488 3.87 60.06 -29.26
CA GLU A 488 4.79 60.88 -28.44
C GLU A 488 4.69 62.32 -28.95
N PRO A 489 4.13 63.28 -28.18
CA PRO A 489 4.32 64.68 -28.45
C PRO A 489 5.64 65.15 -27.83
N GLU A 490 6.48 65.75 -28.67
CA GLU A 490 7.56 66.65 -28.30
C GLU A 490 7.03 67.76 -27.35
N VAL A 491 7.69 67.94 -26.20
CA VAL A 491 8.30 69.18 -25.67
C VAL A 491 8.82 68.92 -24.25
#